data_AF-A0A953KN87-F1
#
_entry.id   AF-A0A953KN87-F1
#
_cell.length_a   1.000
_cell.length_b   1.000
_cell.length_c   1.000
_cell.angle_alpha   90.00
_cell.angle_beta   90.00
_cell.angle_gamma   90.00
#
_symmetry.space_group_name_H-M   'P 1'
#
loop_
_entity.id
_entity.type
_entity.pdbx_description
1 polymer ?
#
loop_
_entity_poly.entity_id
_entity_poly.type
_entity_poly.pdbx_seq_one_letter_code
_entity_poly.pdbx_strand_id
1 'polypeptide(L)'
;MSDKLDALDYKILQLLQQDCRMTNLEISARIGLSPAPTLERVKKLEKAKIIEGYHAKLNRIKLKLGVCVFIQVSLSRQVDNVVVKFKKRIAELPEIVECYQVTGNSDYLMKIMVTDIPAFEKLISENLSRMDEIGSLHTMLMISELKNSRVLPLKYEY
;
A
#
# COMPACT_ATOMS: atom_id res chain seq x y z
N MET A 1 -17.52 15.73 8.73
CA MET A 1 -18.23 16.48 7.67
C MET A 1 -17.38 16.34 6.42
N SER A 2 -17.82 15.54 5.45
CA SER A 2 -17.11 15.39 4.17
C SER A 2 -17.36 16.68 3.39
N ASP A 3 -16.32 17.51 3.28
CA ASP A 3 -16.29 18.48 2.20
C ASP A 3 -16.35 17.67 0.90
N LYS A 4 -17.48 17.76 0.19
CA LYS A 4 -17.69 17.06 -1.06
C LYS A 4 -16.61 17.51 -2.03
N LEU A 5 -15.78 16.57 -2.49
CA LEU A 5 -14.78 16.82 -3.52
C LEU A 5 -15.48 17.30 -4.79
N ASP A 6 -14.92 18.32 -5.44
CA ASP A 6 -15.41 18.79 -6.73
C ASP A 6 -14.55 18.27 -7.90
N ALA A 7 -15.02 18.48 -9.13
CA ALA A 7 -14.35 18.00 -10.33
C ALA A 7 -12.91 18.54 -10.50
N LEU A 8 -12.57 19.70 -9.92
CA LEU A 8 -11.20 20.22 -9.97
C LEU A 8 -10.31 19.47 -8.98
N ASP A 9 -10.83 19.15 -7.80
CA ASP A 9 -10.10 18.34 -6.82
C ASP A 9 -9.76 16.95 -7.38
N TYR A 10 -10.70 16.30 -8.07
CA TYR A 10 -10.42 15.02 -8.73
C TYR A 10 -9.41 15.11 -9.87
N LYS A 11 -9.42 16.22 -10.65
CA LYS A 11 -8.37 16.47 -11.63
C LYS A 11 -6.99 16.65 -10.98
N ILE A 12 -6.92 17.39 -9.86
CA ILE A 12 -5.68 17.55 -9.09
C ILE A 12 -5.17 16.18 -8.62
N LEU A 13 -6.04 15.37 -8.00
CA LEU A 13 -5.70 14.03 -7.54
C LEU A 13 -5.24 13.13 -8.69
N GLN A 14 -5.89 13.21 -9.86
CA GLN A 14 -5.50 12.43 -11.02
C GLN A 14 -4.11 12.83 -11.55
N LEU A 15 -3.80 14.13 -11.58
CA LEU A 15 -2.48 14.62 -11.98
C LEU A 15 -1.39 14.19 -11.00
N LEU A 16 -1.62 14.38 -9.70
CA LEU A 16 -0.66 14.05 -8.65
C LEU A 16 -0.41 12.54 -8.51
N GLN A 17 -1.41 11.69 -8.75
CA GLN A 17 -1.22 10.23 -8.78
C GLN A 17 -0.36 9.78 -9.98
N GLN A 18 -0.39 10.51 -11.09
CA GLN A 18 0.42 10.21 -12.28
C GLN A 18 1.86 10.70 -12.11
N ASP A 19 2.01 11.94 -11.64
CA ASP A 19 3.31 12.53 -11.34
C ASP A 19 3.20 13.50 -10.16
N CYS A 20 3.64 13.03 -9.00
CA CYS A 20 3.64 13.82 -7.78
C CYS A 20 4.71 14.92 -7.74
N ARG A 21 5.62 14.97 -8.74
CA ARG A 21 6.62 16.03 -8.85
C ARG A 21 6.14 17.22 -9.67
N MET A 22 4.95 17.16 -10.27
CA MET A 22 4.36 18.30 -10.96
C MET A 22 4.34 19.52 -10.04
N THR A 23 4.85 20.63 -10.55
CA THR A 23 4.82 21.90 -9.83
C THR A 23 3.39 22.42 -9.74
N ASN A 24 3.12 23.22 -8.70
CA ASN A 24 1.82 23.88 -8.56
C ASN A 24 1.45 24.73 -9.79
N LEU A 25 2.43 25.29 -10.50
CA LEU A 25 2.24 26.06 -11.73
C LEU A 25 1.75 25.17 -12.89
N GLU A 26 2.32 23.97 -13.04
CA GLU A 26 1.90 23.01 -14.07
C GLU A 26 0.50 22.47 -13.77
N ILE A 27 0.21 22.16 -12.51
CA ILE A 27 -1.11 21.71 -12.07
C ILE A 27 -2.14 22.80 -12.36
N SER A 28 -1.86 24.05 -11.97
CA SER A 28 -2.78 25.18 -12.16
C SER A 28 -3.10 25.40 -13.63
N ALA A 29 -2.08 25.33 -14.50
CA ALA A 29 -2.25 25.42 -15.95
C ALA A 29 -3.13 24.31 -16.52
N ARG A 30 -2.96 23.06 -16.05
CA ARG A 30 -3.74 21.90 -16.54
C ARG A 30 -5.20 21.90 -16.07
N ILE A 31 -5.49 22.46 -14.89
CA ILE A 31 -6.85 22.50 -14.35
C ILE A 31 -7.60 23.81 -14.67
N GLY A 32 -6.91 24.83 -15.20
CA GLY A 32 -7.51 26.11 -15.59
C GLY A 32 -7.72 27.08 -14.42
N LEU A 33 -6.88 27.00 -13.38
CA LEU A 33 -6.89 27.92 -12.24
C LEU A 33 -5.58 28.71 -12.16
N SER A 34 -5.58 29.80 -11.38
CA SER A 34 -4.34 30.48 -11.00
C SER A 34 -3.57 29.66 -9.93
N PRO A 35 -2.25 29.91 -9.76
CA PRO A 35 -1.43 29.13 -8.82
C PRO A 35 -1.91 29.19 -7.36
N ALA A 36 -2.38 30.35 -6.87
CA ALA A 36 -2.79 30.52 -5.49
C ALA A 36 -3.99 29.63 -5.06
N PRO A 37 -5.15 29.63 -5.77
CA PRO A 37 -6.26 28.74 -5.42
C PRO A 37 -5.94 27.25 -5.67
N THR A 38 -5.06 26.93 -6.62
CA THR A 38 -4.59 25.55 -6.83
C THR A 38 -3.82 25.04 -5.61
N LEU A 39 -2.92 25.87 -5.08
CA LEU A 39 -2.13 25.51 -3.90
C LEU A 39 -3.00 25.26 -2.66
N GLU A 40 -4.00 26.14 -2.44
CA GLU A 40 -4.92 25.97 -1.32
C GLU A 40 -5.76 24.69 -1.44
N ARG A 41 -6.17 24.30 -2.66
CA ARG A 41 -6.84 23.02 -2.90
C ARG A 41 -5.95 21.82 -2.58
N VAL A 42 -4.70 21.81 -3.06
CA VAL A 42 -3.74 20.74 -2.75
C VAL A 42 -3.54 20.60 -1.24
N LYS A 43 -3.28 21.72 -0.54
CA LYS A 43 -3.15 21.72 0.93
C LYS A 43 -4.40 21.20 1.63
N LYS A 44 -5.60 21.56 1.13
CA LYS A 44 -6.86 21.06 1.69
C LYS A 44 -6.96 19.53 1.55
N LEU A 45 -6.61 18.99 0.38
CA LEU A 45 -6.60 17.54 0.12
C LEU A 45 -5.61 16.79 1.02
N GLU A 46 -4.42 17.36 1.24
CA GLU A 46 -3.40 16.83 2.16
C GLU A 46 -3.86 16.89 3.62
N LYS A 47 -4.38 18.05 4.05
CA LYS A 47 -4.87 18.26 5.42
C LYS A 47 -6.05 17.34 5.74
N ALA A 48 -6.93 17.10 4.76
CA ALA A 48 -8.05 16.19 4.87
C ALA A 48 -7.66 14.70 4.79
N LYS A 49 -6.36 14.38 4.62
CA LYS A 49 -5.85 13.00 4.44
C LYS A 49 -6.48 12.26 3.25
N ILE A 50 -6.97 13.00 2.27
CA ILE A 50 -7.36 12.46 0.95
C ILE A 50 -6.09 12.14 0.16
N ILE A 51 -5.06 12.99 0.31
CA ILE A 51 -3.68 12.65 -0.06
C ILE A 51 -2.98 12.16 1.22
N GLU A 52 -2.71 10.86 1.27
CA GLU A 52 -2.04 10.24 2.42
C GLU A 52 -0.51 10.46 2.41
N GLY A 53 0.08 10.61 1.22
CA GLY A 53 1.49 10.92 1.05
C GLY A 53 1.98 10.79 -0.39
N TYR A 54 3.26 11.11 -0.59
CA TYR A 54 3.94 11.06 -1.90
C TYR A 54 5.12 10.11 -1.84
N HIS A 55 5.21 9.19 -2.81
CA HIS A 55 6.22 8.13 -2.82
C HIS A 55 6.81 7.94 -4.22
N ALA A 56 8.12 7.73 -4.28
CA ALA A 56 8.79 7.36 -5.53
C ALA A 56 8.46 5.90 -5.91
N LYS A 57 8.16 5.66 -7.20
CA LYS A 57 8.04 4.31 -7.73
C LYS A 57 9.43 3.76 -8.07
N LEU A 58 9.88 2.78 -7.29
CA LEU A 58 11.21 2.17 -7.45
C LEU A 58 11.19 0.94 -8.37
N ASN A 59 12.28 0.71 -9.07
CA ASN A 59 12.47 -0.50 -9.87
C ASN A 59 13.03 -1.63 -8.98
N ARG A 60 12.15 -2.53 -8.53
CA ARG A 60 12.51 -3.63 -7.63
C ARG A 60 13.57 -4.58 -8.21
N ILE A 61 13.54 -4.85 -9.52
CA ILE A 61 14.47 -5.78 -10.17
C ILE A 61 15.89 -5.20 -10.16
N LYS A 62 16.03 -3.90 -10.47
CA LYS A 62 17.33 -3.20 -10.37
C LYS A 62 17.85 -3.12 -8.93
N LEU A 63 16.94 -3.12 -7.95
CA LEU A 63 17.26 -3.16 -6.53
C LEU A 63 17.43 -4.58 -5.98
N LYS A 64 17.44 -5.61 -6.85
CA LYS A 64 17.59 -7.03 -6.49
C LYS A 64 16.49 -7.56 -5.57
N LEU A 65 15.33 -6.92 -5.51
CA LEU A 65 14.12 -7.41 -4.82
C LEU A 65 13.29 -8.24 -5.81
N GLY A 66 13.84 -9.39 -6.18
CA GLY A 66 13.32 -10.22 -7.27
C GLY A 66 12.19 -11.17 -6.86
N VAL A 67 12.09 -11.50 -5.56
CA VAL A 67 11.12 -12.47 -5.06
C VAL A 67 9.94 -11.75 -4.43
N CYS A 68 8.73 -12.07 -4.91
CA CYS A 68 7.48 -11.60 -4.35
C CYS A 68 6.61 -12.78 -3.96
N VAL A 69 6.22 -12.80 -2.69
CA VAL A 69 5.47 -13.90 -2.10
C VAL A 69 4.18 -13.36 -1.51
N PHE A 70 3.08 -14.05 -1.76
CA PHE A 70 1.84 -13.86 -1.03
C PHE A 70 1.71 -14.94 0.03
N ILE A 71 1.34 -14.57 1.24
CA ILE A 71 1.08 -15.53 2.31
C ILE A 71 -0.32 -15.28 2.86
N GLN A 72 -1.12 -16.34 2.86
CA GLN A 72 -2.35 -16.41 3.63
C GLN A 72 -2.01 -16.91 5.04
N VAL A 73 -2.47 -16.19 6.05
CA VAL A 73 -2.24 -16.49 7.46
C VAL A 73 -3.56 -16.74 8.15
N SER A 74 -3.65 -17.88 8.84
CA SER A 74 -4.74 -18.16 9.78
C SER A 74 -4.15 -18.14 11.18
N LEU A 75 -4.77 -17.39 12.08
CA LEU A 75 -4.32 -17.28 13.46
C LEU A 75 -4.68 -18.54 14.25
N SER A 76 -3.84 -18.88 15.23
CA SER A 76 -4.06 -20.05 16.09
C SER A 76 -5.31 -19.87 16.96
N ARG A 77 -5.59 -18.63 17.40
CA ARG A 77 -6.79 -18.24 18.13
C ARG A 77 -7.16 -16.79 17.81
N GLN A 78 -8.45 -16.52 17.61
CA GLN A 78 -8.97 -15.17 17.39
C GLN A 78 -9.42 -14.53 18.71
N VAL A 79 -8.47 -14.29 19.61
CA VAL A 79 -8.70 -13.56 20.87
C VAL A 79 -7.98 -12.22 20.78
N ASP A 80 -8.56 -11.14 21.30
CA ASP A 80 -8.08 -9.75 21.12
C ASP A 80 -6.56 -9.59 21.37
N ASN A 81 -6.02 -10.22 22.42
CA ASN A 81 -4.59 -10.14 22.75
C ASN A 81 -3.68 -10.77 21.66
N VAL A 82 -4.12 -11.86 21.03
CA VAL A 82 -3.37 -12.56 19.97
C VAL A 82 -3.33 -11.70 18.71
N VAL A 83 -4.48 -11.11 18.35
CA VAL A 83 -4.60 -10.25 17.17
C VAL A 83 -3.74 -8.99 17.31
N VAL A 84 -3.75 -8.34 18.49
CA VAL A 84 -2.94 -7.14 18.74
C VAL A 84 -1.44 -7.46 18.66
N LYS A 85 -1.00 -8.57 19.25
CA LYS A 85 0.41 -8.99 19.22
C LYS A 85 0.86 -9.34 17.80
N PHE A 86 0.04 -10.06 17.03
CA PHE A 86 0.30 -10.35 15.62
C PHE A 86 0.45 -9.07 14.79
N LYS A 87 -0.53 -8.14 14.87
CA LYS A 87 -0.49 -6.87 14.12
C LYS A 87 0.78 -6.07 14.41
N LYS A 88 1.20 -6.01 15.68
CA LYS A 88 2.43 -5.32 16.08
C LYS A 88 3.67 -5.96 15.46
N ARG A 89 3.83 -7.29 15.58
CA ARG A 89 5.00 -8.00 15.04
C ARG A 89 5.08 -7.93 13.52
N ILE A 90 3.96 -7.97 12.82
CA ILE A 90 3.91 -7.84 11.37
C ILE A 90 4.30 -6.42 10.92
N ALA A 91 3.86 -5.38 11.62
CA ALA A 91 4.21 -4.00 11.30
C ALA A 91 5.71 -3.68 11.49
N GLU A 92 6.43 -4.48 12.29
CA GLU A 92 7.88 -4.34 12.52
C GLU A 92 8.72 -4.97 11.40
N LEU A 93 8.13 -5.74 10.48
CA LEU A 93 8.83 -6.44 9.41
C LEU A 93 8.77 -5.65 8.08
N PRO A 94 9.87 -4.98 7.66
CA PRO A 94 9.89 -4.15 6.46
C PRO A 94 9.70 -4.94 5.16
N GLU A 95 10.00 -6.24 5.16
CA GLU A 95 9.78 -7.14 4.02
C GLU A 95 8.29 -7.32 3.71
N ILE A 96 7.41 -7.12 4.70
CA ILE A 96 5.96 -7.19 4.54
C ILE A 96 5.46 -5.83 4.07
N VAL A 97 5.30 -5.69 2.75
CA VAL A 97 4.95 -4.41 2.11
C VAL A 97 3.44 -4.14 2.09
N GLU A 98 2.62 -5.18 2.19
CA GLU A 98 1.16 -5.08 2.29
C GLU A 98 0.63 -6.20 3.20
N CYS A 99 -0.34 -5.91 4.05
CA CYS A 99 -1.02 -6.91 4.88
C CYS A 99 -2.48 -6.49 5.07
N TYR A 100 -3.39 -7.39 4.72
CA TYR A 100 -4.83 -7.14 4.73
C TYR A 100 -5.53 -8.18 5.57
N GLN A 101 -6.47 -7.75 6.40
CA GLN A 101 -7.45 -8.67 6.97
C GLN A 101 -8.48 -9.01 5.89
N VAL A 102 -8.74 -10.29 5.67
CA VAL A 102 -9.61 -10.77 4.58
C VAL A 102 -10.70 -11.67 5.13
N THR A 103 -11.80 -11.79 4.39
CA THR A 103 -12.81 -12.83 4.63
C THR A 103 -12.47 -14.07 3.78
N GLY A 104 -12.84 -15.26 4.25
CA GLY A 104 -12.58 -16.52 3.55
C GLY A 104 -11.84 -17.54 4.40
N ASN A 105 -10.96 -18.33 3.78
CA ASN A 105 -10.25 -19.45 4.41
C ASN A 105 -9.05 -19.05 5.27
N SER A 106 -8.70 -17.76 5.29
CA SER A 106 -7.58 -17.21 6.04
C SER A 106 -7.97 -15.87 6.65
N ASP A 107 -7.34 -15.51 7.77
CA ASP A 107 -7.61 -14.25 8.47
C ASP A 107 -6.91 -13.06 7.82
N TYR A 108 -5.70 -13.28 7.30
CA TYR A 108 -4.87 -12.24 6.68
C TYR A 108 -4.26 -12.71 5.36
N LEU A 109 -4.10 -11.76 4.44
CA LEU A 109 -3.31 -11.90 3.22
C LEU A 109 -2.20 -10.86 3.23
N MET A 110 -0.96 -11.29 3.16
CA MET A 110 0.19 -10.40 3.11
C MET A 110 1.01 -10.58 1.85
N LYS A 111 1.62 -9.49 1.40
CA LYS A 111 2.56 -9.44 0.28
C LYS A 111 3.95 -9.13 0.82
N ILE A 112 4.89 -9.99 0.49
CA ILE A 112 6.27 -9.94 0.93
C ILE A 112 7.17 -9.67 -0.27
N MET A 113 8.18 -8.83 -0.05
CA MET A 113 9.23 -8.51 -1.02
C MET A 113 10.60 -8.83 -0.42
N VAL A 114 11.34 -9.74 -1.05
CA VAL A 114 12.68 -10.15 -0.62
C VAL A 114 13.62 -10.32 -1.82
N THR A 115 14.91 -10.47 -1.55
CA THR A 115 15.92 -10.55 -2.59
C THR A 115 15.87 -11.85 -3.38
N ASP A 116 15.73 -12.97 -2.66
CA ASP A 116 15.81 -14.33 -3.18
C ASP A 116 15.11 -15.33 -2.24
N ILE A 117 15.12 -16.62 -2.61
CA ILE A 117 14.50 -17.70 -1.83
C ILE A 117 15.21 -17.93 -0.48
N PRO A 118 16.55 -17.89 -0.36
CA PRO A 118 17.21 -17.94 0.96
C PRO A 118 16.78 -16.84 1.92
N ALA A 119 16.66 -15.58 1.45
CA ALA A 119 16.16 -14.48 2.26
C ALA A 119 14.70 -14.72 2.70
N PHE A 120 13.88 -15.30 1.82
CA PHE A 120 12.52 -15.71 2.16
C PHE A 120 12.49 -16.78 3.25
N GLU A 121 13.27 -17.85 3.10
CA GLU A 121 13.37 -18.94 4.08
C GLU A 121 13.79 -18.42 5.46
N LYS A 122 14.76 -17.50 5.49
CA LYS A 122 15.20 -16.82 6.71
C LYS A 122 14.05 -16.06 7.37
N LEU A 123 13.31 -15.25 6.62
CA LEU A 123 12.15 -14.50 7.14
C LEU A 123 11.08 -15.44 7.73
N ILE A 124 10.81 -16.57 7.08
CA ILE A 124 9.87 -17.57 7.61
C ILE A 124 10.40 -18.17 8.92
N SER A 125 11.60 -18.75 8.89
CA SER A 125 12.16 -19.53 10.00
C SER A 125 12.53 -18.68 11.23
N GLU A 126 12.99 -17.44 11.03
CA GLU A 126 13.41 -16.55 12.12
C GLU A 126 12.28 -15.67 12.65
N ASN A 127 11.25 -15.38 11.85
CA ASN A 127 10.17 -14.48 12.24
C ASN A 127 8.81 -15.19 12.27
N LEU A 128 8.22 -15.53 11.11
CA LEU A 128 6.82 -15.98 11.04
C LEU A 128 6.60 -17.31 11.77
N SER A 129 7.47 -18.31 11.59
CA SER A 129 7.35 -19.61 12.26
C SER A 129 7.55 -19.54 13.79
N ARG A 130 8.10 -18.43 14.31
CA ARG A 130 8.27 -18.18 15.75
C ARG A 130 7.13 -17.34 16.34
N MET A 131 6.05 -17.15 15.59
CA MET A 131 4.85 -16.47 16.05
C MET A 131 3.84 -17.50 16.52
N ASP A 132 3.69 -17.64 17.84
CA ASP A 132 2.67 -18.52 18.45
C ASP A 132 1.24 -18.10 18.05
N GLU A 133 1.09 -16.86 17.58
CA GLU A 133 -0.16 -16.31 17.06
C GLU A 133 -0.57 -16.95 15.73
N ILE A 134 0.37 -17.52 14.97
CA ILE A 134 0.14 -18.09 13.64
C ILE A 134 -0.23 -19.57 13.80
N GLY A 135 -1.42 -19.93 13.32
CA GLY A 135 -1.88 -21.33 13.29
C GLY A 135 -1.46 -22.05 12.00
N SER A 136 -1.59 -21.38 10.85
CA SER A 136 -1.18 -21.94 9.57
C SER A 136 -0.79 -20.87 8.56
N LEU A 137 0.15 -21.22 7.68
CA LEU A 137 0.61 -20.40 6.57
C LEU A 137 0.37 -21.13 5.24
N HIS A 138 -0.23 -20.45 4.28
CA HIS A 138 -0.26 -20.89 2.90
C HIS A 138 0.51 -19.89 2.04
N THR A 139 1.62 -20.37 1.47
CA THR A 139 2.55 -19.58 0.66
C THR A 139 2.21 -19.69 -0.82
N MET A 140 2.25 -18.57 -1.55
CA MET A 140 2.06 -18.47 -3.00
C MET A 140 3.16 -17.60 -3.59
N LEU A 141 4.00 -18.17 -4.44
CA LEU A 141 5.07 -17.43 -5.12
C LEU A 141 4.54 -16.77 -6.39
N MET A 142 4.86 -15.50 -6.62
CA MET A 142 4.53 -14.80 -7.86
C MET A 142 5.41 -15.32 -9.00
N ILE A 143 4.79 -15.86 -10.06
CA ILE A 143 5.50 -16.28 -11.28
C ILE A 143 5.76 -15.09 -12.21
N SER A 144 4.75 -14.24 -12.41
CA SER A 144 4.86 -13.04 -13.25
C SER A 144 3.96 -11.93 -12.74
N GLU A 145 4.37 -10.68 -12.99
CA GLU A 145 3.59 -9.49 -12.65
C GLU A 145 2.93 -8.93 -13.92
N LEU A 146 1.61 -9.09 -14.05
CA LEU A 146 0.86 -8.56 -15.19
C LEU A 146 0.54 -7.06 -15.03
N LYS A 147 0.23 -6.64 -13.80
CA LYS A 147 -0.14 -5.25 -13.48
C LYS A 147 0.15 -4.94 -12.02
N ASN A 148 0.85 -3.83 -11.78
CA ASN A 148 1.09 -3.27 -10.45
C ASN A 148 1.01 -1.74 -10.53
N SER A 149 -0.22 -1.23 -10.35
CA SER A 149 -0.55 0.19 -10.37
C SER A 149 -0.85 0.65 -8.95
N ARG A 150 -0.25 1.78 -8.55
CA ARG A 150 -0.61 2.51 -7.32
C ARG A 150 -1.65 3.62 -7.58
N VAL A 151 -2.04 3.83 -8.84
CA VAL A 151 -3.05 4.83 -9.23
C VAL A 151 -4.44 4.26 -8.98
N LEU A 152 -5.22 4.96 -8.16
CA LEU A 152 -6.61 4.64 -7.84
C LEU A 152 -7.56 5.10 -8.96
N PRO A 153 -8.64 4.33 -9.22
CA PRO A 153 -9.63 4.71 -10.21
C PRO A 153 -10.58 5.78 -9.65
N LEU A 154 -10.37 7.04 -10.02
CA LEU A 154 -11.20 8.17 -9.58
C LEU A 154 -12.50 8.36 -10.39
N LYS A 155 -12.82 7.48 -11.33
CA LYS A 155 -13.94 7.65 -12.29
C LYS A 155 -15.34 7.28 -11.74
N TYR A 156 -15.47 6.95 -10.46
CA TYR A 156 -16.71 6.42 -9.87
C TYR A 156 -17.57 7.47 -9.16
N GLU A 157 -17.43 8.75 -9.50
CA GLU A 157 -18.32 9.80 -9.00
C GLU A 157 -19.71 9.73 -9.65
N TYR A 158 -20.74 9.68 -8.79
CA TYR A 158 -22.13 9.99 -9.08
C TYR A 158 -22.55 11.20 -8.24
#